data_AF-A0A939YXE4-F1
#
_entry.id   AF-A0A939YXE4-F1
#
_cell.length_a   1.000
_cell.length_b   1.000
_cell.length_c   1.000
_cell.angle_alpha   90.00
_cell.angle_beta   90.00
_cell.angle_gamma   90.00
#
_symmetry.space_group_name_H-M   'P 1'
#
loop_
_entity.id
_entity.type
_entity.pdbx_description
1 polymer ?
#
loop_
_entity_poly.entity_id
_entity_poly.type
_entity_poly.pdbx_seq_one_letter_code
_entity_poly.pdbx_strand_id
1 'polypeptide(L)'
;KEDYQVRILNEYYKVVTEFERLSDHAMNIAEMAQDLDRKGISFSEDALREIDVLEDLIYRILDLTRQAFEKRDVDAAMQIEPLEEVTDDMVNALHDLHLDRLRKGQCSVDAGSSFLNLLSDLERISDVCSNVGVETMTRVNTDLENRAHEFISSLHSGHDETFNRRYQEAHAEFFGRLENKAEA
;
A
#
# COMPACT_ATOMS: atom_id res chain seq x y z
N LYS A 1 -12.15 27.98 -20.87
CA LYS A 1 -10.94 27.41 -21.52
C LYS A 1 -9.73 27.53 -20.60
N GLU A 2 -9.42 28.71 -20.05
CA GLU A 2 -8.41 28.87 -18.98
C GLU A 2 -8.70 27.98 -17.76
N ASP A 3 -9.94 28.00 -17.26
CA ASP A 3 -10.37 27.22 -16.09
C ASP A 3 -10.11 25.70 -16.23
N TYR A 4 -10.35 25.14 -17.42
CA TYR A 4 -10.08 23.73 -17.72
C TYR A 4 -8.58 23.41 -17.76
N GLN A 5 -7.75 24.31 -18.30
CA GLN A 5 -6.30 24.14 -18.36
C GLN A 5 -5.67 24.25 -16.97
N VAL A 6 -6.15 25.19 -16.16
CA VAL A 6 -5.73 25.35 -14.76
C VAL A 6 -6.07 24.11 -13.94
N ARG A 7 -7.27 23.54 -14.11
CA ARG A 7 -7.67 22.31 -13.42
C ARG A 7 -6.76 21.13 -13.77
N ILE A 8 -6.52 20.90 -15.06
CA ILE A 8 -5.60 19.84 -15.50
C ILE A 8 -4.19 20.05 -14.93
N LEU A 9 -3.71 21.29 -14.91
CA LEU A 9 -2.39 21.59 -14.34
C LEU A 9 -2.33 21.26 -12.84
N ASN A 10 -3.37 21.63 -12.09
CA ASN A 10 -3.48 21.32 -10.66
C ASN A 10 -3.53 19.80 -10.41
N GLU A 11 -4.28 19.05 -11.22
CA GLU A 11 -4.31 17.57 -11.16
C GLU A 11 -2.91 16.97 -11.36
N TYR A 12 -2.20 17.38 -12.41
CA TYR A 12 -0.83 16.89 -12.66
C TYR A 12 0.11 17.27 -11.53
N TYR A 13 -0.03 18.47 -10.96
CA TYR A 13 0.81 18.91 -9.84
C TYR A 13 0.62 18.02 -8.60
N LYS A 14 -0.63 17.66 -8.27
CA LYS A 14 -0.93 16.75 -7.17
C LYS A 14 -0.32 15.36 -7.40
N VAL A 15 -0.55 14.76 -8.56
CA VAL A 15 -0.02 13.40 -8.84
C VAL A 15 1.51 13.38 -8.93
N VAL A 16 2.15 14.43 -9.48
CA VAL A 16 3.62 14.53 -9.48
C VAL A 16 4.18 14.57 -8.06
N THR A 17 3.47 15.24 -7.13
CA THR A 17 3.86 15.27 -5.71
C THR A 17 3.75 13.87 -5.11
N GLU A 18 2.67 13.12 -5.39
CA GLU A 18 2.54 11.74 -4.92
C GLU A 18 3.61 10.81 -5.49
N PHE A 19 4.04 10.97 -6.75
CA PHE A 19 5.15 10.18 -7.31
C PHE A 19 6.51 10.53 -6.70
N GLU A 20 6.73 11.76 -6.27
CA GLU A 20 7.92 12.12 -5.50
C GLU A 20 7.92 11.42 -4.14
N ARG A 21 6.78 11.41 -3.44
CA ARG A 21 6.62 10.65 -2.18
C ARG A 21 6.85 9.14 -2.35
N LEU A 22 6.38 8.53 -3.44
CA LEU A 22 6.72 7.13 -3.77
C LEU A 22 8.23 6.94 -3.91
N SER A 23 8.91 7.89 -4.55
CA SER A 23 10.35 7.84 -4.76
C SER A 23 11.12 7.94 -3.44
N ASP A 24 10.65 8.75 -2.50
CA ASP A 24 11.21 8.87 -1.16
C ASP A 24 11.10 7.54 -0.39
N HIS A 25 9.94 6.89 -0.40
CA HIS A 25 9.79 5.57 0.25
C HIS A 25 10.64 4.50 -0.40
N ALA A 26 10.75 4.49 -1.73
CA ALA A 26 11.65 3.59 -2.43
C ALA A 26 13.13 3.82 -2.03
N MET A 27 13.53 5.08 -1.83
CA MET A 27 14.86 5.42 -1.35
C MET A 27 15.09 4.93 0.08
N ASN A 28 14.14 5.12 0.99
CA ASN A 28 14.21 4.62 2.37
C ASN A 28 14.44 3.10 2.41
N ILE A 29 13.67 2.35 1.61
CA ILE A 29 13.80 0.89 1.51
C ILE A 29 15.18 0.51 0.96
N ALA A 30 15.66 1.18 -0.08
CA ALA A 30 16.98 0.92 -0.67
C ALA A 30 18.13 1.20 0.32
N GLU A 31 18.07 2.31 1.05
CA GLU A 31 19.04 2.66 2.09
C GLU A 31 19.01 1.63 3.23
N MET A 32 17.82 1.21 3.66
CA MET A 32 17.65 0.20 4.68
C MET A 32 18.26 -1.15 4.27
N ALA A 33 18.02 -1.59 3.03
CA ALA A 33 18.60 -2.81 2.49
C ALA A 33 20.13 -2.76 2.47
N GLN A 34 20.73 -1.63 2.07
CA GLN A 34 22.18 -1.42 2.11
C GLN A 34 22.73 -1.47 3.55
N ASP A 35 22.00 -0.91 4.50
CA ASP A 35 22.40 -0.88 5.90
C ASP A 35 22.32 -2.26 6.56
N LEU A 36 21.31 -3.07 6.21
CA LEU A 36 21.19 -4.47 6.64
C LEU A 36 22.36 -5.30 6.11
N ASP A 37 22.68 -5.18 4.81
CA ASP A 37 23.82 -5.86 4.18
C ASP A 37 25.15 -5.48 4.84
N ARG A 38 25.40 -4.16 5.00
CA ARG A 38 26.62 -3.66 5.65
C ARG A 38 26.79 -4.18 7.08
N LYS A 39 25.70 -4.30 7.83
CA LYS A 39 25.70 -4.77 9.23
C LYS A 39 25.67 -6.30 9.35
N GLY A 40 25.50 -7.03 8.23
CA GLY A 40 25.34 -8.48 8.23
C GLY A 40 24.09 -8.94 8.98
N ILE A 41 23.03 -8.13 8.97
CA ILE A 41 21.75 -8.44 9.61
C ILE A 41 20.87 -9.13 8.58
N SER A 42 20.22 -10.22 8.99
CA SER A 42 19.27 -10.94 8.14
C SER A 42 17.96 -11.14 8.90
N PHE A 43 16.87 -11.10 8.15
CA PHE A 43 15.56 -11.49 8.66
C PHE A 43 15.44 -13.02 8.74
N SER A 44 14.51 -13.51 9.56
CA SER A 44 14.19 -14.94 9.58
C SER A 44 13.53 -15.38 8.28
N GLU A 45 13.56 -16.67 7.97
CA GLU A 45 12.86 -17.22 6.80
C GLU A 45 11.36 -16.90 6.84
N ASP A 46 10.72 -16.94 8.01
CA ASP A 46 9.32 -16.55 8.16
C ASP A 46 9.10 -15.07 7.82
N ALA A 47 9.96 -14.18 8.31
CA ALA A 47 9.89 -12.75 8.05
C ALA A 47 10.07 -12.43 6.55
N LEU A 48 11.01 -13.10 5.88
CA LEU A 48 11.22 -12.93 4.44
C LEU A 48 9.99 -13.39 3.64
N ARG A 49 9.41 -14.55 4.00
CA ARG A 49 8.19 -15.05 3.33
C ARG A 49 7.00 -14.10 3.51
N GLU A 50 6.86 -13.52 4.69
CA GLU A 50 5.81 -12.53 4.98
C GLU A 50 6.00 -11.25 4.15
N ILE A 51 7.25 -10.77 4.06
CA ILE A 51 7.61 -9.64 3.19
C ILE A 51 7.27 -9.97 1.74
N ASP A 52 7.60 -11.15 1.23
CA ASP A 52 7.31 -11.54 -0.16
C ASP A 52 5.80 -11.47 -0.48
N VAL A 53 4.94 -11.89 0.45
CA VAL A 53 3.47 -11.82 0.25
C VAL A 53 2.99 -10.36 0.25
N LEU A 54 3.54 -9.52 1.12
CA LEU A 54 3.19 -8.10 1.20
C LEU A 54 3.71 -7.35 -0.04
N GLU A 55 4.90 -7.68 -0.52
CA GLU A 55 5.49 -7.10 -1.72
C GLU A 55 4.63 -7.38 -2.95
N ASP A 56 4.12 -8.61 -3.10
CA ASP A 56 3.19 -8.95 -4.18
C ASP A 56 1.90 -8.12 -4.14
N LEU A 57 1.37 -7.85 -2.94
CA LEU A 57 0.21 -6.98 -2.75
C LEU A 57 0.54 -5.54 -3.19
N ILE A 58 1.68 -5.01 -2.75
CA ILE A 58 2.16 -3.68 -3.14
C ILE A 58 2.39 -3.58 -4.66
N TYR A 59 2.96 -4.59 -5.31
CA TYR A 59 3.12 -4.59 -6.77
C TYR A 59 1.78 -4.57 -7.51
N ARG A 60 0.77 -5.29 -7.00
CA ARG A 60 -0.58 -5.25 -7.57
C ARG A 60 -1.18 -3.84 -7.46
N ILE A 61 -1.02 -3.19 -6.31
CA ILE A 61 -1.46 -1.82 -6.10
C ILE A 61 -0.73 -0.86 -7.06
N LEU A 62 0.59 -0.94 -7.17
CA LEU A 62 1.39 -0.11 -8.08
C LEU A 62 0.97 -0.26 -9.55
N ASP A 63 0.68 -1.48 -10.01
CA ASP A 63 0.21 -1.70 -11.37
C ASP A 63 -1.20 -1.12 -11.59
N LEU A 64 -2.11 -1.27 -10.63
CA LEU A 64 -3.44 -0.64 -10.69
C LEU A 64 -3.33 0.89 -10.70
N THR A 65 -2.47 1.48 -9.86
CA THR A 65 -2.20 2.92 -9.83
C THR A 65 -1.68 3.42 -11.18
N ARG A 66 -0.74 2.68 -11.79
CA ARG A 66 -0.25 2.98 -13.13
C ARG A 66 -1.38 2.94 -14.16
N GLN A 67 -2.19 1.88 -14.16
CA GLN A 67 -3.32 1.73 -15.10
C GLN A 67 -4.36 2.85 -14.92
N ALA A 68 -4.74 3.13 -13.67
CA ALA A 68 -5.64 4.20 -13.30
C ALA A 68 -5.14 5.53 -13.87
N PHE A 69 -3.90 5.92 -13.57
CA PHE A 69 -3.37 7.20 -13.98
C PHE A 69 -3.15 7.32 -15.51
N GLU A 70 -2.48 6.34 -16.13
CA GLU A 70 -2.11 6.40 -17.56
C GLU A 70 -3.35 6.35 -18.46
N LYS A 71 -4.30 5.47 -18.15
CA LYS A 71 -5.48 5.21 -18.99
C LYS A 71 -6.73 5.94 -18.52
N ARG A 72 -6.67 6.64 -17.38
CA ARG A 72 -7.84 7.20 -16.68
C ARG A 72 -8.87 6.12 -16.37
N ASP A 73 -8.36 4.96 -15.97
CA ASP A 73 -9.18 3.79 -15.68
C ASP A 73 -9.79 3.91 -14.27
N VAL A 74 -11.06 4.30 -14.25
CA VAL A 74 -11.88 4.45 -13.03
C VAL A 74 -12.02 3.13 -12.30
N ASP A 75 -12.16 2.01 -13.02
CA ASP A 75 -12.33 0.71 -12.37
C ASP A 75 -11.04 0.29 -11.67
N ALA A 76 -9.89 0.49 -12.32
CA ALA A 76 -8.58 0.27 -11.71
C ALA A 76 -8.40 1.15 -10.46
N ALA A 77 -8.78 2.43 -10.54
CA ALA A 77 -8.71 3.34 -9.38
C ALA A 77 -9.57 2.86 -8.20
N MET A 78 -10.79 2.38 -8.47
CA MET A 78 -11.69 1.83 -7.46
C MET A 78 -11.23 0.46 -6.88
N GLN A 79 -10.20 -0.16 -7.44
CA GLN A 79 -9.62 -1.40 -6.89
C GLN A 79 -8.47 -1.12 -5.92
N ILE A 80 -7.94 0.10 -5.87
CA ILE A 80 -6.78 0.44 -5.05
C ILE A 80 -7.17 0.50 -3.57
N GLU A 81 -8.20 1.27 -3.22
CA GLU A 81 -8.61 1.45 -1.80
C GLU A 81 -8.86 0.12 -1.07
N PRO A 82 -9.62 -0.85 -1.62
CA PRO A 82 -9.80 -2.13 -0.95
C PRO A 82 -8.50 -2.90 -0.72
N LEU A 83 -7.47 -2.72 -1.55
CA LEU A 83 -6.17 -3.39 -1.41
C LEU A 83 -5.27 -2.66 -0.41
N GLU A 84 -5.39 -1.34 -0.30
CA GLU A 84 -4.69 -0.55 0.72
C GLU A 84 -5.18 -0.92 2.12
N GLU A 85 -6.50 -1.04 2.35
CA GLU A 85 -7.02 -1.51 3.64
C GLU A 85 -6.57 -2.96 3.99
N VAL A 86 -6.41 -3.83 2.97
CA VAL A 86 -5.80 -5.16 3.18
C VAL A 86 -4.32 -5.05 3.51
N THR A 87 -3.62 -4.05 2.98
CA THR A 87 -2.22 -3.76 3.29
C THR A 87 -2.08 -3.34 4.75
N ASP A 88 -2.94 -2.45 5.23
CA ASP A 88 -2.99 -2.01 6.64
C ASP A 88 -3.21 -3.19 7.59
N ASP A 89 -4.21 -4.02 7.31
CA ASP A 89 -4.49 -5.22 8.10
C ASP A 89 -3.27 -6.16 8.11
N MET A 90 -2.63 -6.34 6.95
CA MET A 90 -1.47 -7.22 6.81
C MET A 90 -0.25 -6.66 7.56
N VAL A 91 0.02 -5.36 7.47
CA VAL A 91 1.09 -4.68 8.21
C VAL A 91 0.90 -4.85 9.71
N ASN A 92 -0.32 -4.68 10.21
CA ASN A 92 -0.64 -4.91 11.62
C ASN A 92 -0.42 -6.36 12.04
N ALA A 93 -0.86 -7.33 11.24
CA ALA A 93 -0.65 -8.75 11.51
C ALA A 93 0.85 -9.12 11.52
N LEU A 94 1.61 -8.65 10.53
CA LEU A 94 3.05 -8.91 10.43
C LEU A 94 3.85 -8.25 11.56
N HIS A 95 3.43 -7.05 11.98
CA HIS A 95 3.99 -6.38 13.15
C HIS A 95 3.85 -7.26 14.41
N ASP A 96 2.65 -7.81 14.66
CA ASP A 96 2.39 -8.66 15.82
C ASP A 96 3.18 -9.98 15.77
N LEU A 97 3.26 -10.61 14.60
CA LEU A 97 4.08 -11.82 14.39
C LEU A 97 5.57 -11.53 14.65
N HIS A 98 6.07 -10.39 14.20
CA HIS A 98 7.46 -10.02 14.43
C HIS A 98 7.75 -9.68 15.90
N LEU A 99 6.82 -9.02 16.60
CA LEU A 99 6.94 -8.78 18.04
C LEU A 99 7.00 -10.08 18.84
N ASP A 100 6.25 -11.10 18.43
CA ASP A 100 6.31 -12.42 19.07
C ASP A 100 7.69 -13.09 18.86
N ARG A 101 8.26 -13.03 17.64
CA ARG A 101 9.64 -13.49 17.38
C ARG A 101 10.66 -12.77 18.26
N LEU A 102 10.53 -11.45 18.40
CA LEU A 102 11.43 -10.65 19.23
C LEU A 102 11.34 -11.08 20.71
N ARG A 103 10.13 -11.28 21.24
CA ARG A 103 9.89 -11.75 22.61
C ARG A 103 10.47 -13.15 22.86
N LYS A 104 10.47 -14.01 21.84
CA LYS A 104 11.04 -15.37 21.88
C LYS A 104 12.55 -15.40 21.65
N GLY A 105 13.19 -14.26 21.38
CA GLY A 105 14.61 -14.17 21.06
C GLY A 105 14.98 -14.78 19.71
N GLN A 106 14.03 -14.86 18.78
CA GLN A 106 14.20 -15.42 17.44
C GLN A 106 14.64 -14.40 16.40
N CYS A 107 14.66 -13.10 16.75
CA CYS A 107 15.27 -12.03 15.95
C CYS A 107 16.05 -11.06 16.84
N SER A 108 17.02 -10.35 16.26
CA SER A 108 17.74 -9.29 16.95
C SER A 108 16.90 -8.01 17.00
N VAL A 109 17.20 -7.12 17.96
CA VAL A 109 16.53 -5.81 18.06
C VAL A 109 16.74 -4.99 16.79
N ASP A 110 17.94 -5.02 16.22
CA ASP A 110 18.23 -4.28 14.98
C ASP A 110 17.44 -4.84 13.78
N ALA A 111 17.33 -6.17 13.66
CA ALA A 111 16.48 -6.79 12.65
C ALA A 111 15.00 -6.41 12.86
N GLY A 112 14.53 -6.39 14.10
CA GLY A 112 13.17 -5.97 14.42
C GLY A 112 12.90 -4.52 14.02
N SER A 113 13.81 -3.60 14.35
CA SER A 113 13.66 -2.19 13.97
C SER A 113 13.62 -2.01 12.44
N SER A 114 14.49 -2.69 11.69
CA SER A 114 14.47 -2.61 10.23
C SER A 114 13.20 -3.22 9.64
N PHE A 115 12.72 -4.34 10.18
CA PHE A 115 11.49 -4.98 9.70
C PHE A 115 10.28 -4.05 9.86
N LEU A 116 10.12 -3.41 11.03
CA LEU A 116 9.00 -2.50 11.27
C LEU A 116 9.07 -1.25 10.39
N ASN A 117 10.27 -0.72 10.15
CA ASN A 117 10.44 0.40 9.23
C ASN A 117 10.06 0.01 7.80
N LEU A 118 10.45 -1.19 7.35
CA LEU A 118 10.07 -1.69 6.02
C LEU A 118 8.55 -1.80 5.88
N LEU A 119 7.86 -2.37 6.88
CA LEU A 119 6.40 -2.44 6.87
C LEU A 119 5.76 -1.05 6.75
N SER A 120 6.26 -0.07 7.49
CA SER A 120 5.73 1.31 7.44
C SER A 120 6.01 2.00 6.10
N ASP A 121 7.16 1.78 5.47
CA ASP A 121 7.42 2.32 4.13
C ASP A 121 6.53 1.65 3.06
N LEU A 122 6.22 0.35 3.20
CA LEU A 122 5.30 -0.36 2.29
C LEU A 122 3.84 0.10 2.46
N GLU A 123 3.36 0.28 3.69
CA GLU A 123 2.06 0.90 4.03
C GLU A 123 1.95 2.30 3.37
N ARG A 124 2.96 3.15 3.56
CA ARG A 124 2.94 4.50 2.95
C ARG A 124 2.95 4.47 1.42
N ILE A 125 3.55 3.45 0.81
CA ILE A 125 3.48 3.27 -0.65
C ILE A 125 2.04 2.95 -1.08
N SER A 126 1.30 2.12 -0.33
CA SER A 126 -0.12 1.87 -0.62
C SER A 126 -0.99 3.11 -0.40
N ASP A 127 -0.77 3.87 0.67
CA ASP A 127 -1.51 5.13 0.94
C ASP A 127 -1.35 6.13 -0.21
N VAL A 128 -0.11 6.30 -0.68
CA VAL A 128 0.21 7.20 -1.78
C VAL A 128 -0.44 6.72 -3.08
N CYS A 129 -0.50 5.40 -3.30
CA CYS A 129 -1.23 4.82 -4.42
C CYS A 129 -2.74 5.08 -4.34
N SER A 130 -3.35 4.93 -3.16
CA SER A 130 -4.75 5.29 -2.91
C SER A 130 -5.01 6.76 -3.28
N ASN A 131 -4.17 7.69 -2.81
CA ASN A 131 -4.29 9.11 -3.15
C ASN A 131 -4.29 9.34 -4.67
N VAL A 132 -3.39 8.68 -5.41
CA VAL A 132 -3.35 8.78 -6.88
C VAL A 132 -4.62 8.20 -7.51
N GLY A 133 -5.16 7.10 -6.97
CA GLY A 133 -6.46 6.55 -7.35
C GLY A 133 -7.60 7.56 -7.19
N VAL A 134 -7.70 8.20 -6.02
CA VAL A 134 -8.72 9.22 -5.72
C VAL A 134 -8.60 10.45 -6.61
N GLU A 135 -7.37 10.93 -6.87
CA GLU A 135 -7.15 12.05 -7.79
C GLU A 135 -7.50 11.67 -9.24
N THR A 136 -7.27 10.42 -9.64
CA THR A 136 -7.71 9.90 -10.95
C THR A 136 -9.24 9.86 -11.05
N MET A 137 -9.93 9.45 -9.98
CA MET A 137 -11.40 9.44 -9.92
C MET A 137 -11.97 10.86 -10.01
N THR A 138 -11.36 11.80 -9.30
CA THR A 138 -11.74 13.23 -9.30
C THR A 138 -11.63 13.85 -10.69
N ARG A 139 -10.63 13.43 -11.47
CA ARG A 139 -10.45 13.88 -12.86
C ARG A 139 -11.60 13.46 -13.78
N VAL A 140 -12.21 12.30 -13.53
CA VAL A 140 -13.35 11.80 -14.30
C VAL A 140 -14.68 12.32 -13.73
N ASN A 141 -14.76 12.48 -12.41
CA ASN A 141 -15.92 12.99 -11.70
C ASN A 141 -15.54 14.19 -10.81
N THR A 142 -15.77 15.38 -11.35
CA THR A 142 -15.40 16.66 -10.69
C THR A 142 -16.17 16.92 -9.40
N ASP A 143 -17.28 16.21 -9.14
CA ASP A 143 -18.02 16.34 -7.88
C ASP A 143 -17.21 15.84 -6.67
N LEU A 144 -16.12 15.09 -6.91
CA LEU A 144 -15.21 14.57 -5.88
C LEU A 144 -14.10 15.55 -5.49
N GLU A 145 -13.89 16.65 -6.23
CA GLU A 145 -12.72 17.55 -6.11
C GLU A 145 -12.53 18.16 -4.71
N ASN A 146 -13.62 18.27 -3.93
CA ASN A 146 -13.60 18.74 -2.53
C ASN A 146 -14.21 17.73 -1.54
N ARG A 147 -14.46 16.49 -1.98
CA ARG A 147 -15.17 15.46 -1.23
C ARG A 147 -14.43 14.12 -1.18
N ALA A 148 -13.15 14.11 -1.55
CA ALA A 148 -12.28 12.94 -1.52
C ALA A 148 -12.32 12.21 -0.15
N HIS A 149 -12.14 12.93 0.95
CA HIS A 149 -12.23 12.34 2.29
C HIS A 149 -13.63 11.80 2.64
N GLU A 150 -14.69 12.50 2.23
CA GLU A 150 -16.07 12.00 2.43
C GLU A 150 -16.32 10.74 1.61
N PHE A 151 -15.76 10.68 0.39
CA PHE A 151 -15.85 9.53 -0.50
C PHE A 151 -15.16 8.31 0.11
N ILE A 152 -13.90 8.44 0.53
CA ILE A 152 -13.18 7.36 1.23
C ILE A 152 -13.93 6.91 2.48
N SER A 153 -14.33 7.86 3.33
CA SER A 153 -15.11 7.54 4.54
C SER A 153 -16.43 6.82 4.21
N SER A 154 -17.06 7.11 3.09
CA SER A 154 -18.27 6.42 2.65
C SER A 154 -17.99 4.98 2.20
N LEU A 155 -16.86 4.72 1.54
CA LEU A 155 -16.42 3.37 1.18
C LEU A 155 -16.21 2.54 2.45
N HIS A 156 -15.54 3.10 3.47
CA HIS A 156 -15.22 2.39 4.71
C HIS A 156 -16.42 2.29 5.67
N SER A 157 -17.57 2.88 5.31
CA SER A 157 -18.79 2.79 6.12
C SER A 157 -19.42 1.39 6.13
N GLY A 158 -18.93 0.47 5.28
CA GLY A 158 -19.45 -0.89 5.14
C GLY A 158 -20.72 -1.01 4.30
N HIS A 159 -21.20 0.07 3.69
CA HIS A 159 -22.41 0.06 2.85
C HIS A 159 -22.12 -0.12 1.35
N ASP A 160 -20.86 -0.03 0.92
CA ASP A 160 -20.49 -0.25 -0.47
C ASP A 160 -20.20 -1.74 -0.73
N GLU A 161 -21.15 -2.42 -1.37
CA GLU A 161 -21.05 -3.86 -1.65
C GLU A 161 -19.87 -4.20 -2.57
N THR A 162 -19.48 -3.30 -3.47
CA THR A 162 -18.38 -3.57 -4.43
C THR A 162 -17.04 -3.46 -3.73
N PHE A 163 -16.85 -2.41 -2.93
CA PHE A 163 -15.70 -2.23 -2.06
C PHE A 163 -15.56 -3.42 -1.12
N ASN A 164 -16.60 -3.74 -0.36
CA ASN A 164 -16.61 -4.84 0.61
C ASN A 164 -16.23 -6.16 -0.06
N ARG A 165 -16.81 -6.47 -1.22
CA ARG A 165 -16.50 -7.70 -1.93
C ARG A 165 -15.03 -7.75 -2.38
N ARG A 166 -14.49 -6.66 -2.94
CA ARG A 166 -13.09 -6.57 -3.37
C ARG A 166 -12.13 -6.72 -2.19
N TYR A 167 -12.41 -6.04 -1.08
CA TYR A 167 -11.65 -6.16 0.16
C TYR A 167 -11.64 -7.60 0.66
N GLN A 168 -12.82 -8.25 0.75
CA GLN A 168 -12.91 -9.64 1.22
C GLN A 168 -12.20 -10.64 0.29
N GLU A 169 -12.31 -10.48 -1.03
CA GLU A 169 -11.60 -11.30 -2.02
C GLU A 169 -10.08 -11.16 -1.88
N ALA A 170 -9.58 -9.93 -1.79
CA ALA A 170 -8.16 -9.67 -1.62
C ALA A 170 -7.63 -10.13 -0.25
N HIS A 171 -8.37 -9.85 0.82
CA HIS A 171 -8.02 -10.31 2.16
C HIS A 171 -7.90 -11.84 2.17
N ALA A 172 -8.87 -12.57 1.63
CA ALA A 172 -8.82 -14.03 1.55
C ALA A 172 -7.63 -14.54 0.72
N GLU A 173 -7.30 -13.86 -0.39
CA GLU A 173 -6.17 -14.21 -1.24
C GLU A 173 -4.83 -14.06 -0.51
N PHE A 174 -4.56 -12.88 0.06
CA PHE A 174 -3.25 -12.57 0.63
C PHE A 174 -3.06 -13.17 2.04
N PHE A 175 -4.06 -13.11 2.92
CA PHE A 175 -3.97 -13.78 4.22
C PHE A 175 -3.97 -15.30 4.08
N GLY A 176 -4.69 -15.86 3.11
CA GLY A 176 -4.62 -17.29 2.81
C GLY A 176 -3.20 -17.74 2.43
N ARG A 177 -2.40 -16.88 1.78
CA ARG A 177 -1.00 -17.18 1.47
C ARG A 177 -0.09 -17.18 2.70
N LEU A 178 -0.43 -16.41 3.74
CA LEU A 178 0.27 -16.44 5.04
C LEU A 178 -0.03 -17.73 5.82
N GLU A 179 -1.28 -18.21 5.80
CA GLU A 179 -1.72 -19.37 6.58
C GLU A 179 -1.32 -20.72 5.96
N ASN A 180 -1.43 -20.86 4.63
CA ASN A 180 -1.32 -22.14 3.91
C ASN A 180 0.04 -22.86 3.99
N LYS A 181 1.04 -22.32 4.71
CA LYS A 181 2.35 -22.96 4.88
C LYS A 181 2.85 -23.04 6.32
N ALA A 182 1.99 -22.80 7.31
CA ALA A 182 2.27 -23.27 8.67
C ALA A 182 2.17 -24.82 8.80
N GLU A 183 1.62 -25.51 7.78
CA GLU A 183 1.35 -26.95 7.76
C GLU A 183 2.24 -27.78 6.80
N ALA A 184 3.22 -27.18 6.13
CA ALA A 184 4.15 -27.87 5.20
C ALA A 184 5.60 -27.82 5.70
#